data_AF-A0A2V2CVA4-F1
#
_entry.id   AF-A0A2V2CVA4-F1
#
_cell.length_a   1.000
_cell.length_b   1.000
_cell.length_c   1.000
_cell.angle_alpha   90.00
_cell.angle_beta   90.00
_cell.angle_gamma   90.00
#
_symmetry.space_group_name_H-M   'P 1'
#
loop_
_entity.id
_entity.type
_entity.pdbx_description
1 polymer ?
#
loop_
_entity_poly.entity_id
_entity_poly.type
_entity_poly.pdbx_seq_one_letter_code
_entity_poly.pdbx_strand_id
1 'polypeptide(L)'
;MMLNIKTHVQGMGKVLYAYFLAVALGWAAFPIIVIALSQYAQLYVVLSVYTFVVTLVFICILYMMMHGFGELDRKPYQWARYNMKGFACAAAAFALIVLAEIIMILLADKYIIVKHPYFTIASFNHYAKLILYIPFFWFYRIISPPTEESVIPEVTELTCLFPGIIIILSAGIGYMMGYHGIRIIKNPPKNEFLRKLVYGGPRKKKKIKLPPEEDAK
;
A
#
# COMPACT_ATOMS: atom_id res chain seq x y z
N MET A 1 -24.35 14.56 -7.97
CA MET A 1 -23.52 13.92 -6.93
C MET A 1 -22.12 13.70 -7.51
N MET A 2 -21.29 14.74 -7.52
CA MET A 2 -19.88 14.66 -7.87
C MET A 2 -19.22 13.89 -6.73
N LEU A 3 -19.23 12.55 -6.81
CA LEU A 3 -18.45 11.70 -5.90
C LEU A 3 -17.05 12.32 -5.87
N ASN A 4 -16.56 12.58 -4.66
CA ASN A 4 -15.39 13.40 -4.40
C ASN A 4 -14.10 12.67 -4.85
N ILE A 5 -13.94 12.49 -6.17
CA ILE A 5 -12.87 11.75 -6.86
C ILE A 5 -11.51 12.19 -6.31
N LYS A 6 -11.35 13.49 -6.02
CA LYS A 6 -10.14 14.06 -5.42
C LYS A 6 -9.71 13.33 -4.13
N THR A 7 -10.66 12.97 -3.27
CA THR A 7 -10.35 12.25 -2.02
C THR A 7 -10.02 10.77 -2.26
N HIS A 8 -10.67 10.12 -3.22
CA HIS A 8 -10.30 8.75 -3.63
C HIS A 8 -8.93 8.71 -4.29
N VAL A 9 -8.61 9.68 -5.16
CA VAL A 9 -7.28 9.84 -5.76
C VAL A 9 -6.22 10.08 -4.69
N GLN A 10 -6.51 10.87 -3.65
CA GLN A 10 -5.61 11.05 -2.51
C GLN A 10 -5.42 9.76 -1.69
N GLY A 11 -6.44 8.92 -1.58
CA GLY A 11 -6.33 7.60 -0.93
C GLY A 11 -5.48 6.65 -1.77
N MET A 12 -5.81 6.53 -3.06
CA MET A 12 -5.08 5.72 -4.03
C MET A 12 -3.60 6.12 -4.11
N GLY A 13 -3.31 7.42 -4.17
CA GLY A 13 -1.94 7.93 -4.22
C GLY A 13 -1.09 7.52 -3.02
N LYS A 14 -1.67 7.43 -1.81
CA LYS A 14 -0.96 6.93 -0.63
C LYS A 14 -0.64 5.44 -0.74
N VAL A 15 -1.59 4.64 -1.23
CA VAL A 15 -1.38 3.20 -1.45
C VAL A 15 -0.30 2.96 -2.50
N LEU A 16 -0.38 3.66 -3.64
CA LEU A 16 0.61 3.58 -4.70
C LEU A 16 1.99 4.01 -4.21
N TYR A 17 2.09 5.12 -3.48
CA TYR A 17 3.37 5.58 -2.92
C TYR A 17 3.99 4.53 -2.00
N ALA A 18 3.23 3.98 -1.04
CA ALA A 18 3.75 2.96 -0.13
C ALA A 18 4.19 1.70 -0.90
N TYR A 19 3.44 1.30 -1.92
CA TYR A 19 3.78 0.13 -2.74
C TYR A 19 5.05 0.35 -3.55
N PHE A 20 5.17 1.47 -4.27
CA PHE A 20 6.38 1.77 -5.05
C PHE A 20 7.61 2.00 -4.17
N LEU A 21 7.44 2.54 -2.96
CA LEU A 21 8.51 2.61 -1.98
C LEU A 21 8.99 1.20 -1.57
N ALA A 22 8.06 0.27 -1.34
CA ALA A 22 8.40 -1.12 -1.02
C ALA A 22 9.12 -1.82 -2.17
N VAL A 23 8.65 -1.61 -3.41
CA VAL A 23 9.30 -2.11 -4.63
C VAL A 23 10.72 -1.55 -4.74
N ALA A 24 10.89 -0.23 -4.59
CA ALA A 24 12.19 0.42 -4.66
C ALA A 24 13.17 -0.09 -3.59
N LEU A 25 12.70 -0.24 -2.35
CA LEU A 25 13.50 -0.82 -1.27
C LEU A 25 13.88 -2.26 -1.61
N GLY A 26 12.90 -3.11 -1.93
CA GLY A 26 13.10 -4.51 -2.28
C GLY A 26 14.10 -4.69 -3.42
N TRP A 27 14.06 -3.83 -4.42
CA TRP A 27 14.98 -3.84 -5.54
C TRP A 27 16.36 -3.28 -5.22
N ALA A 28 16.47 -2.24 -4.40
CA ALA A 28 17.75 -1.59 -4.13
C ALA A 28 18.78 -2.55 -3.48
N ALA A 29 18.34 -3.44 -2.59
CA ALA A 29 19.24 -4.41 -1.97
C ALA A 29 19.41 -5.70 -2.78
N PHE A 30 18.51 -5.99 -3.71
CA PHE A 30 18.53 -7.25 -4.47
C PHE A 30 19.85 -7.48 -5.24
N PRO A 31 20.36 -6.55 -6.06
CA PRO A 31 21.65 -6.73 -6.75
C PRO A 31 22.82 -6.92 -5.79
N ILE A 32 22.83 -6.19 -4.67
CA ILE A 32 23.90 -6.25 -3.68
C ILE A 32 23.94 -7.63 -3.03
N ILE A 33 22.77 -8.13 -2.58
CA ILE A 33 22.63 -9.44 -1.96
C ILE A 33 23.03 -10.54 -2.95
N VAL A 34 22.58 -10.44 -4.20
CA VAL A 34 22.88 -11.44 -5.24
C VAL A 34 24.37 -11.47 -5.57
N ILE A 35 25.02 -10.32 -5.77
CA ILE A 35 26.44 -10.26 -6.10
C ILE A 35 27.28 -10.75 -4.92
N ALA A 36 27.02 -10.24 -3.71
CA ALA A 36 27.84 -10.53 -2.53
C ALA A 36 27.68 -11.98 -2.04
N LEU A 37 26.51 -12.59 -2.23
CA LEU A 37 26.20 -13.92 -1.72
C LEU A 37 26.09 -15.01 -2.79
N SER A 38 26.36 -14.68 -4.05
CA SER A 38 26.38 -15.66 -5.15
C SER A 38 27.29 -16.87 -4.88
N GLN A 39 28.34 -16.69 -4.07
CA GLN A 39 29.28 -17.74 -3.70
C GLN A 39 28.83 -18.61 -2.51
N TYR A 40 27.72 -18.25 -1.86
CA TYR A 40 27.22 -18.94 -0.66
C TYR A 40 25.88 -19.62 -0.92
N ALA A 41 25.73 -20.87 -0.50
CA ALA A 41 24.52 -21.68 -0.67
C ALA A 41 23.27 -21.16 0.09
N GLN A 42 23.34 -20.00 0.75
CA GLN A 42 22.28 -19.44 1.59
C GLN A 42 21.63 -18.17 1.02
N LEU A 43 21.96 -17.77 -0.21
CA LEU A 43 21.44 -16.57 -0.87
C LEU A 43 19.91 -16.44 -0.79
N TYR A 44 19.18 -17.55 -0.98
CA TYR A 44 17.72 -17.59 -0.91
C TYR A 44 17.17 -17.27 0.48
N VAL A 45 17.84 -17.72 1.53
CA VAL A 45 17.43 -17.47 2.91
C VAL A 45 17.59 -16.00 3.23
N VAL A 46 18.74 -15.41 2.88
CA VAL A 46 19.02 -13.99 3.10
C VAL A 46 18.03 -13.12 2.34
N LEU A 47 17.77 -13.44 1.07
CA LEU A 47 16.82 -12.68 0.25
C LEU A 47 15.38 -12.79 0.77
N SER A 48 14.97 -13.97 1.24
CA SER A 48 13.65 -14.18 1.85
C SER A 48 13.49 -13.37 3.14
N VAL A 49 14.49 -13.39 4.04
CA VAL A 49 14.46 -12.60 5.28
C VAL A 49 14.40 -11.11 4.97
N TYR A 50 15.22 -10.66 4.01
CA TYR A 50 15.24 -9.27 3.58
C TYR A 50 13.88 -8.79 3.06
N THR A 51 13.31 -9.52 2.09
CA THR A 51 12.02 -9.17 1.48
C THR A 51 10.85 -9.30 2.46
N PHE A 52 10.93 -10.21 3.44
CA PHE A 52 9.99 -10.27 4.56
C PHE A 52 10.03 -9.00 5.41
N VAL A 53 11.23 -8.51 5.77
CA VAL A 53 11.39 -7.24 6.51
C VAL A 53 10.85 -6.06 5.68
N VAL A 54 11.14 -6.01 4.38
CA VAL A 54 10.57 -4.98 3.48
C VAL A 54 9.05 -5.04 3.46
N THR A 55 8.45 -6.23 3.40
CA THR A 55 6.99 -6.41 3.48
C THR A 55 6.41 -5.89 4.79
N LEU A 56 7.06 -6.17 5.93
CA LEU A 56 6.61 -5.67 7.24
C LEU A 56 6.66 -4.15 7.31
N VAL A 57 7.77 -3.54 6.90
CA VAL A 57 7.93 -2.08 6.83
C VAL A 57 6.87 -1.47 5.92
N PHE A 58 6.64 -2.08 4.75
CA PHE A 58 5.59 -1.69 3.83
C PHE A 58 4.20 -1.69 4.48
N ILE A 59 3.82 -2.78 5.15
CA ILE A 59 2.52 -2.89 5.83
C ILE A 59 2.38 -1.80 6.91
N CYS A 60 3.44 -1.55 7.69
CA CYS A 60 3.43 -0.50 8.72
C CYS A 60 3.23 0.90 8.12
N ILE A 61 3.98 1.24 7.06
CA ILE A 61 3.87 2.54 6.37
C ILE A 61 2.46 2.70 5.78
N LEU A 62 1.98 1.68 5.06
CA LEU A 62 0.65 1.69 4.46
C LEU A 62 -0.44 1.89 5.53
N TYR A 63 -0.34 1.15 6.64
CA TYR A 63 -1.25 1.28 7.77
C TYR A 63 -1.25 2.71 8.32
N MET A 64 -0.08 3.29 8.62
CA MET A 64 0.04 4.65 9.16
C MET A 64 -0.53 5.71 8.20
N MET A 65 -0.21 5.61 6.91
CA MET A 65 -0.71 6.54 5.89
C MET A 65 -2.23 6.48 5.75
N MET A 66 -2.80 5.26 5.77
CA MET A 66 -4.24 5.06 5.66
C MET A 66 -4.97 5.41 6.96
N HIS A 67 -4.36 5.19 8.11
CA HIS A 67 -4.85 5.67 9.40
C HIS A 67 -4.95 7.20 9.42
N GLY A 68 -3.86 7.90 9.07
CA GLY A 68 -3.88 9.36 8.95
C GLY A 68 -4.91 9.86 7.93
N PHE A 69 -5.09 9.14 6.83
CA PHE A 69 -6.16 9.45 5.86
C PHE A 69 -7.56 9.28 6.45
N GLY A 70 -7.80 8.20 7.21
CA GLY A 70 -9.07 8.00 7.93
C GLY A 70 -9.36 9.09 8.96
N GLU A 71 -8.33 9.58 9.66
CA GLU A 71 -8.46 10.71 10.59
C GLU A 71 -8.78 12.03 9.89
N LEU A 72 -8.19 12.27 8.71
CA LEU A 72 -8.49 13.45 7.90
C LEU A 72 -9.92 13.41 7.37
N ASP A 73 -10.36 12.26 6.85
CA ASP A 73 -11.73 12.06 6.37
C ASP A 73 -12.77 12.14 7.50
N ARG A 74 -12.39 11.82 8.74
CA ARG A 74 -13.22 12.00 9.94
C ARG A 74 -13.52 13.47 10.23
N LYS A 75 -12.70 14.41 9.74
CA LYS A 75 -12.88 15.84 10.04
C LYS A 75 -14.19 16.38 9.42
N PRO A 76 -14.89 17.27 10.13
CA PRO A 76 -16.28 17.66 9.86
C PRO A 76 -16.54 18.35 8.51
N TYR A 77 -15.50 18.78 7.80
CA TYR A 77 -15.62 19.54 6.56
C TYR A 77 -15.41 18.74 5.26
N GLN A 78 -15.22 17.41 5.33
CA GLN A 78 -15.04 16.58 4.12
C GLN A 78 -16.29 15.74 3.77
N TRP A 79 -16.72 15.79 2.50
CA TRP A 79 -18.11 15.50 2.06
C TRP A 79 -18.30 14.13 1.35
N ALA A 80 -17.38 13.17 1.49
CA ALA A 80 -17.59 11.80 1.00
C ALA A 80 -17.10 10.78 2.05
N ARG A 81 -18.01 10.34 2.92
CA ARG A 81 -17.71 9.55 4.11
C ARG A 81 -18.34 8.16 4.02
N TYR A 82 -17.50 7.14 4.07
CA TYR A 82 -17.92 5.78 4.38
C TYR A 82 -16.75 5.00 4.98
N ASN A 83 -17.05 4.04 5.85
CA ASN A 83 -16.04 3.34 6.66
C ASN A 83 -15.13 2.43 5.81
N MET A 84 -15.59 2.01 4.63
CA MET A 84 -14.87 1.08 3.76
C MET A 84 -14.02 1.76 2.67
N LYS A 85 -13.84 3.08 2.75
CA LYS A 85 -13.13 3.83 1.71
C LYS A 85 -11.67 3.39 1.53
N GLY A 86 -11.01 2.98 2.62
CA GLY A 86 -9.67 2.42 2.56
C GLY A 86 -9.57 1.18 1.66
N PHE A 87 -10.52 0.25 1.78
CA PHE A 87 -10.58 -0.96 0.93
C PHE A 87 -10.77 -0.61 -0.54
N ALA A 88 -11.70 0.31 -0.84
CA ALA A 88 -11.97 0.73 -2.21
C ALA A 88 -10.76 1.45 -2.85
N CYS A 89 -10.10 2.33 -2.11
CA CYS A 89 -8.90 3.02 -2.59
C CYS A 89 -7.74 2.06 -2.84
N ALA A 90 -7.58 1.06 -1.98
CA ALA A 90 -6.54 0.05 -2.13
C ALA A 90 -6.81 -0.91 -3.30
N ALA A 91 -8.05 -1.36 -3.48
CA ALA A 91 -8.45 -2.18 -4.62
C ALA A 91 -8.26 -1.43 -5.94
N ALA A 92 -8.66 -0.16 -6.01
CA ALA A 92 -8.46 0.68 -7.19
C ALA A 92 -6.98 0.96 -7.47
N ALA A 93 -6.17 1.21 -6.43
CA ALA A 93 -4.72 1.38 -6.58
C ALA A 93 -4.03 0.08 -7.06
N PHE A 94 -4.45 -1.07 -6.55
CA PHE A 94 -3.94 -2.36 -6.99
C PHE A 94 -4.32 -2.66 -8.44
N ALA A 95 -5.55 -2.34 -8.85
CA ALA A 95 -5.97 -2.45 -10.25
C ALA A 95 -5.10 -1.56 -11.18
N LEU A 96 -4.70 -0.37 -10.73
CA LEU A 96 -3.75 0.48 -11.47
C LEU A 96 -2.36 -0.13 -11.57
N ILE A 97 -1.88 -0.80 -10.51
CA ILE A 97 -0.59 -1.52 -10.53
C ILE A 97 -0.64 -2.65 -11.57
N VAL A 98 -1.69 -3.47 -11.56
CA VAL A 98 -1.89 -4.55 -12.54
C VAL A 98 -2.03 -3.98 -13.97
N LEU A 99 -2.73 -2.86 -14.14
CA LEU A 99 -2.81 -2.21 -15.45
C LEU A 99 -1.43 -1.72 -15.93
N ALA A 100 -0.64 -1.12 -15.03
CA ALA A 100 0.73 -0.70 -15.33
C ALA A 100 1.63 -1.88 -15.67
N GLU A 101 1.48 -3.02 -14.98
CA GLU A 101 2.14 -4.28 -15.31
C GLU A 101 1.81 -4.72 -16.73
N ILE A 102 0.52 -4.80 -17.09
CA ILE A 102 0.07 -5.19 -18.44
C ILE A 102 0.66 -4.27 -19.50
N ILE A 103 0.66 -2.96 -19.27
CA ILE A 103 1.24 -1.98 -20.21
C ILE A 103 2.75 -2.19 -20.35
N MET A 104 3.48 -2.38 -19.25
CA MET A 104 4.92 -2.63 -19.30
C MET A 104 5.25 -3.93 -20.04
N ILE A 105 4.48 -4.98 -19.83
CA ILE A 105 4.62 -6.26 -20.56
C ILE A 105 4.39 -6.03 -22.06
N LEU A 106 3.29 -5.38 -22.44
CA LEU A 106 2.96 -5.10 -23.84
C LEU A 106 3.99 -4.23 -24.55
N LEU A 107 4.59 -3.26 -23.84
CA LEU A 107 5.64 -2.42 -24.39
C LEU A 107 6.94 -3.20 -24.57
N ALA A 108 7.29 -4.06 -23.61
CA ALA A 108 8.60 -4.68 -23.62
C ALA A 108 8.72 -5.92 -24.50
N ASP A 109 7.61 -6.65 -24.72
CA ASP A 109 7.54 -7.73 -25.72
C ASP A 109 7.85 -7.22 -27.15
N LYS A 110 7.81 -5.89 -27.39
CA LYS A 110 8.19 -5.28 -28.67
C LYS A 110 9.67 -4.88 -28.77
N TYR A 111 10.43 -4.74 -27.68
CA TYR A 111 11.69 -3.96 -27.74
C TYR A 111 12.91 -4.48 -26.95
N ILE A 112 12.82 -5.43 -25.98
CA ILE A 112 13.97 -5.71 -25.09
C ILE A 112 14.12 -7.18 -24.67
N ILE A 113 15.30 -7.79 -24.93
CA ILE A 113 15.75 -9.03 -24.29
C ILE A 113 16.67 -8.67 -23.11
N VAL A 114 16.27 -8.99 -21.88
CA VAL A 114 17.06 -8.67 -20.67
C VAL A 114 17.88 -9.88 -20.25
N LYS A 115 19.21 -9.75 -20.28
CA LYS A 115 20.14 -10.73 -19.70
C LYS A 115 20.88 -10.07 -18.53
N HIS A 116 20.84 -10.69 -17.34
CA HIS A 116 21.65 -10.28 -16.20
C HIS A 116 22.89 -11.21 -16.11
N PRO A 117 24.09 -10.70 -15.77
CA PRO A 117 25.31 -11.52 -15.75
C PRO A 117 25.29 -12.68 -14.74
N TYR A 118 24.39 -12.66 -13.77
CA TYR A 118 24.31 -13.65 -12.69
C TYR A 118 23.06 -14.56 -12.74
N PHE A 119 22.11 -14.30 -13.65
CA PHE A 119 20.93 -15.14 -13.83
C PHE A 119 20.26 -14.88 -15.18
N THR A 120 19.72 -15.94 -15.76
CA THR A 120 18.91 -15.88 -16.97
C THR A 120 17.47 -15.53 -16.63
N ILE A 121 16.98 -14.43 -17.17
CA ILE A 121 15.57 -14.07 -17.11
C ILE A 121 14.90 -14.69 -18.35
N ALA A 122 13.94 -15.59 -18.14
CA ALA A 122 13.26 -16.31 -19.22
C ALA A 122 12.52 -15.39 -20.20
N SER A 123 11.96 -14.26 -19.72
CA SER A 123 11.29 -13.25 -20.55
C SER A 123 11.21 -11.89 -19.85
N PHE A 124 11.00 -10.81 -20.61
CA PHE A 124 10.74 -9.51 -19.99
C PHE A 124 9.47 -9.50 -19.15
N ASN A 125 8.43 -10.24 -19.58
CA ASN A 125 7.22 -10.48 -18.79
C ASN A 125 7.56 -10.99 -17.39
N HIS A 126 8.44 -11.99 -17.33
CA HIS A 126 8.95 -12.52 -16.09
C HIS A 126 9.71 -11.46 -15.27
N TYR A 127 10.58 -10.67 -15.90
CA TYR A 127 11.30 -9.58 -15.23
C TYR A 127 10.38 -8.50 -14.63
N ALA A 128 9.38 -8.04 -15.38
CA ALA A 128 8.44 -7.02 -14.93
C ALA A 128 7.62 -7.50 -13.73
N LYS A 129 7.14 -8.75 -13.78
CA LYS A 129 6.50 -9.42 -12.63
C LYS A 129 7.43 -9.44 -11.43
N LEU A 130 8.67 -9.90 -11.62
CA LEU A 130 9.62 -9.98 -10.53
C LEU A 130 9.92 -8.63 -9.88
N ILE A 131 10.07 -7.55 -10.66
CA ILE A 131 10.27 -6.21 -10.12
C ILE A 131 9.08 -5.79 -9.25
N LEU A 132 7.87 -5.85 -9.80
CA LEU A 132 6.67 -5.35 -9.12
C LEU A 132 6.37 -6.15 -7.86
N TYR A 133 6.65 -7.44 -7.88
CA TYR A 133 6.32 -8.35 -6.80
C TYR A 133 7.50 -8.68 -5.87
N ILE A 134 8.67 -8.07 -6.08
CA ILE A 134 9.88 -8.33 -5.28
C ILE A 134 9.68 -8.23 -3.76
N PRO A 135 8.86 -7.31 -3.19
CA PRO A 135 8.68 -7.26 -1.75
C PRO A 135 8.11 -8.58 -1.20
N PHE A 136 7.34 -9.31 -2.00
CA PHE A 136 6.66 -10.55 -1.62
C PHE A 136 7.44 -11.82 -1.99
N PHE A 137 8.71 -11.70 -2.40
CA PHE A 137 9.57 -12.83 -2.78
C PHE A 137 9.58 -13.96 -1.74
N TRP A 138 9.65 -13.64 -0.45
CA TRP A 138 9.63 -14.62 0.64
C TRP A 138 8.43 -15.56 0.59
N PHE A 139 7.27 -15.07 0.13
CA PHE A 139 6.05 -15.85 0.00
C PHE A 139 6.10 -16.75 -1.24
N TYR A 140 6.63 -16.23 -2.35
CA TYR A 140 6.82 -17.01 -3.58
C TYR A 140 7.72 -18.20 -3.34
N ARG A 141 8.80 -18.04 -2.56
CA ARG A 141 9.68 -19.14 -2.16
C ARG A 141 8.92 -20.27 -1.45
N ILE A 142 7.89 -19.96 -0.66
CA ILE A 142 7.12 -20.98 0.08
C ILE A 142 6.26 -21.81 -0.88
N ILE A 143 5.71 -21.18 -1.93
CA ILE A 143 4.77 -21.81 -2.87
C ILE A 143 5.50 -22.49 -4.04
N SER A 144 6.56 -21.86 -4.53
CA SER A 144 7.39 -22.33 -5.63
C SER A 144 8.86 -22.16 -5.23
N PRO A 145 9.54 -23.24 -4.83
CA PRO A 145 10.97 -23.16 -4.54
C PRO A 145 11.75 -22.86 -5.84
N PRO A 146 12.81 -22.04 -5.77
CA PRO A 146 13.64 -21.75 -6.94
C PRO A 146 14.28 -23.03 -7.49
N THR A 147 14.33 -23.15 -8.81
CA THR A 147 14.99 -24.26 -9.52
C THR A 147 16.47 -23.96 -9.72
N GLU A 148 17.28 -24.98 -10.05
CA GLU A 148 18.73 -24.81 -10.30
C GLU A 148 19.05 -23.80 -11.42
N GLU A 149 18.09 -23.52 -12.30
CA GLU A 149 18.23 -22.61 -13.44
C GLU A 149 17.88 -21.15 -13.12
N SER A 150 17.19 -20.87 -12.01
CA SER A 150 16.75 -19.52 -11.67
C SER A 150 16.80 -19.23 -10.18
N VAL A 151 17.49 -18.13 -9.84
CA VAL A 151 17.57 -17.62 -8.47
C VAL A 151 16.22 -17.03 -8.00
N ILE A 152 15.29 -16.81 -8.93
CA ILE A 152 14.06 -16.07 -8.68
C ILE A 152 12.87 -16.99 -9.02
N PRO A 153 11.96 -17.27 -8.07
CA PRO A 153 10.84 -18.19 -8.30
C PRO A 153 9.83 -17.59 -9.28
N GLU A 154 9.14 -18.47 -10.00
CA GLU A 154 8.17 -18.03 -10.99
C GLU A 154 6.92 -17.42 -10.36
N VAL A 155 6.55 -16.24 -10.85
CA VAL A 155 5.32 -15.55 -10.43
C VAL A 155 4.18 -15.99 -11.34
N THR A 156 3.27 -16.78 -10.78
CA THR A 156 2.01 -17.20 -11.41
C THR A 156 0.88 -16.24 -11.06
N GLU A 157 -0.21 -16.23 -11.84
CA GLU A 157 -1.38 -15.36 -11.60
C GLU A 157 -1.96 -15.53 -10.19
N LEU A 158 -1.98 -16.76 -9.68
CA LEU A 158 -2.42 -17.06 -8.31
C LEU A 158 -1.55 -16.34 -7.26
N THR A 159 -0.24 -16.30 -7.48
CA THR A 159 0.70 -15.65 -6.57
C THR A 159 0.68 -14.12 -6.66
N CYS A 160 0.22 -13.54 -7.78
CA CYS A 160 -0.02 -12.09 -7.91
C CYS A 160 -1.19 -11.60 -7.07
N LEU A 161 -2.18 -12.45 -6.79
CA LEU A 161 -3.36 -12.06 -5.99
C LEU A 161 -3.03 -11.82 -4.52
N PHE A 162 -2.05 -12.54 -3.97
CA PHE A 162 -1.68 -12.46 -2.56
C PHE A 162 -1.20 -11.05 -2.13
N PRO A 163 -0.27 -10.40 -2.85
CA PRO A 163 0.05 -8.98 -2.66
C PRO A 163 -1.20 -8.10 -2.60
N GLY A 164 -2.13 -8.28 -3.54
CA GLY A 164 -3.38 -7.52 -3.59
C GLY A 164 -4.20 -7.65 -2.31
N ILE A 165 -4.35 -8.88 -1.80
CA ILE A 165 -5.08 -9.16 -0.55
C ILE A 165 -4.40 -8.45 0.64
N ILE A 166 -3.07 -8.56 0.78
CA ILE A 166 -2.33 -7.91 1.87
C ILE A 166 -2.51 -6.39 1.82
N ILE A 167 -2.36 -5.79 0.63
CA ILE A 167 -2.48 -4.34 0.42
C ILE A 167 -3.88 -3.87 0.80
N ILE A 168 -4.92 -4.55 0.30
CA ILE A 168 -6.32 -4.21 0.53
C ILE A 168 -6.68 -4.31 2.01
N LEU A 169 -6.28 -5.40 2.67
CA LEU A 169 -6.57 -5.61 4.10
C LEU A 169 -5.84 -4.57 4.96
N SER A 170 -4.54 -4.39 4.75
CA SER A 170 -3.72 -3.46 5.55
C SER A 170 -4.22 -2.02 5.42
N ALA A 171 -4.50 -1.57 4.20
CA ALA A 171 -5.04 -0.24 3.93
C ALA A 171 -6.47 -0.06 4.48
N GLY A 172 -7.31 -1.08 4.31
CA GLY A 172 -8.70 -1.07 4.79
C GLY A 172 -8.79 -0.98 6.30
N ILE A 173 -8.03 -1.81 7.02
CA ILE A 173 -7.96 -1.81 8.48
C ILE A 173 -7.37 -0.50 8.99
N GLY A 174 -6.25 -0.03 8.41
CA GLY A 174 -5.63 1.24 8.79
C GLY A 174 -6.60 2.41 8.68
N TYR A 175 -7.30 2.53 7.55
CA TYR A 175 -8.32 3.55 7.35
C TYR A 175 -9.47 3.46 8.37
N MET A 176 -10.02 2.26 8.59
CA MET A 176 -11.12 2.08 9.53
C MET A 176 -10.75 2.53 10.94
N MET A 177 -9.56 2.16 11.41
CA MET A 177 -9.07 2.55 12.74
C MET A 177 -8.96 4.07 12.89
N GLY A 178 -8.37 4.76 11.90
CA GLY A 178 -8.30 6.23 11.92
C GLY A 178 -9.68 6.90 11.85
N TYR A 179 -10.58 6.31 11.05
CA TYR A 179 -11.94 6.80 10.86
C TYR A 179 -12.83 6.64 12.11
N HIS A 180 -12.68 5.54 12.85
CA HIS A 180 -13.50 5.24 14.04
C HIS A 180 -13.05 5.95 15.32
N GLY A 181 -11.94 6.68 15.34
CA GLY A 181 -11.50 7.42 16.54
C GLY A 181 -12.45 8.56 16.98
N ILE A 182 -12.10 9.23 18.08
CA ILE A 182 -12.92 10.30 18.68
C ILE A 182 -12.98 11.51 17.73
N ARG A 183 -14.18 12.05 17.47
CA ARG A 183 -14.33 13.30 16.69
C ARG A 183 -13.78 14.48 17.48
N ILE A 184 -12.60 14.97 17.12
CA ILE A 184 -12.02 16.19 17.66
C ILE A 184 -12.48 17.36 16.78
N ILE A 185 -13.29 18.25 17.33
CA ILE A 185 -13.68 19.50 16.68
C ILE A 185 -12.81 20.60 17.29
N LYS A 186 -11.71 20.97 16.61
CA LYS A 186 -10.78 22.01 17.11
C LYS A 186 -11.44 23.39 17.16
N ASN A 187 -12.19 23.77 16.12
CA ASN A 187 -12.91 25.06 16.03
C ASN A 187 -14.37 24.82 15.64
N PRO A 188 -15.30 24.59 16.59
CA PRO A 188 -16.72 24.58 16.27
C PRO A 188 -17.17 26.01 15.89
N PRO A 189 -18.03 26.19 14.88
CA PRO A 189 -18.66 27.49 14.66
C PRO A 189 -19.43 27.90 15.91
N LYS A 190 -19.24 29.14 16.36
CA LYS A 190 -19.87 29.68 17.58
C LYS A 190 -21.40 29.67 17.51
N ASN A 191 -21.96 29.77 16.30
CA ASN A 191 -23.40 29.76 16.08
C ASN A 191 -23.97 28.34 16.20
N GLU A 192 -24.85 28.13 17.18
CA GLU A 192 -25.44 26.83 17.52
C GLU A 192 -26.28 26.23 16.37
N PHE A 193 -26.93 27.09 15.57
CA PHE A 193 -27.71 26.67 14.41
C PHE A 193 -26.82 26.10 13.31
N LEU A 194 -25.75 26.83 12.96
CA LEU A 194 -24.71 26.37 12.02
C LEU A 194 -24.04 25.09 12.53
N ARG A 195 -23.84 24.97 13.85
CA ARG A 195 -23.28 23.76 14.46
C ARG A 195 -24.23 22.57 14.34
N LYS A 196 -25.54 22.74 14.55
CA LYS A 196 -26.54 21.68 14.35
C LYS A 196 -26.69 21.28 12.87
N LEU A 197 -26.62 22.25 11.96
CA LEU A 197 -26.71 22.04 10.51
C LEU A 197 -25.49 21.32 9.93
N VAL A 198 -24.28 21.75 10.29
CA VAL A 198 -23.03 21.24 9.69
C VAL A 198 -22.59 19.92 10.33
N TYR A 199 -22.86 19.72 11.63
CA TYR A 199 -22.31 18.58 12.38
C TYR A 199 -23.34 17.49 12.68
N GLY A 200 -24.62 17.75 12.43
CA GLY A 200 -25.73 16.93 12.89
C GLY A 200 -25.88 17.00 14.41
N GLY A 201 -27.13 16.94 14.90
CA GLY A 201 -27.38 16.85 16.33
C GLY A 201 -26.59 15.70 16.97
N PRO A 202 -26.09 15.86 18.21
CA PRO A 202 -25.25 14.86 18.85
C PRO A 202 -26.02 13.55 18.98
N ARG A 203 -25.74 12.57 18.11
CA ARG A 203 -26.12 11.18 18.38
C ARG A 203 -25.37 10.75 19.62
N LYS A 204 -26.13 10.44 20.68
CA LYS A 204 -25.62 9.91 21.96
C LYS A 204 -24.50 8.91 21.70
N LYS A 205 -23.35 9.12 22.35
CA LYS A 205 -22.10 8.32 22.37
C LYS A 205 -20.99 8.72 21.37
N LYS A 206 -20.35 9.85 21.60
CA LYS A 206 -18.86 9.98 21.75
C LYS A 206 -18.55 11.39 22.25
N LYS A 207 -17.95 11.50 23.44
CA LYS A 207 -17.57 12.78 24.07
C LYS A 207 -16.78 13.61 23.05
N ILE A 208 -17.34 14.75 22.65
CA ILE A 208 -16.59 15.81 21.97
C ILE A 208 -15.71 16.42 23.06
N LYS A 209 -14.42 16.10 23.08
CA LYS A 209 -13.46 16.87 23.89
C LYS A 209 -13.24 18.20 23.19
N LEU A 210 -13.76 19.27 23.78
CA LEU A 210 -13.32 20.63 23.46
C LEU A 210 -11.89 20.80 24.04
N PRO A 211 -11.02 21.59 23.40
CA PRO A 211 -9.75 21.97 24.03
C PRO A 211 -10.05 22.66 25.38
N PRO A 212 -9.18 22.52 26.39
CA PRO A 212 -9.33 23.27 27.64
C PRO A 212 -9.40 24.77 27.30
N GLU A 213 -10.34 25.48 27.92
CA GLU A 213 -10.36 26.93 27.88
C GLU A 213 -9.08 27.42 28.57
N GLU A 214 -8.05 27.75 27.78
CA GLU A 214 -7.01 28.63 28.27
C GLU A 214 -7.64 30.00 28.43
N ASP A 215 -7.64 30.43 29.70
CA ASP A 215 -8.21 31.66 30.22
C ASP A 215 -7.94 32.86 29.30
N ALA A 216 -9.01 33.43 28.76
CA ALA A 216 -8.99 34.79 28.28
C ALA A 216 -8.81 35.71 29.51
N LYS A 217 -7.59 36.21 29.70
CA LYS A 217 -7.34 37.50 30.36
C LYS A 217 -6.93 38.51 29.32
#